data_AF-A0A285PEL7-F1
#
_entry.id   AF-A0A285PEL7-F1
#
_cell.length_a   1.000
_cell.length_b   1.000
_cell.length_c   1.000
_cell.angle_alpha   90.00
_cell.angle_beta   90.00
_cell.angle_gamma   90.00
#
_symmetry.space_group_name_H-M   'P 1'
#
loop_
_entity.id
_entity.type
_entity.pdbx_description
1 polymer ?
#
loop_
_entity_poly.entity_id
_entity_poly.type
_entity_poly.pdbx_seq_one_letter_code
_entity_poly.pdbx_strand_id
1 'polypeptide(L)'
;MEKFASYLDQINRSVGMTARWFALAMVLLQFGVVLLRYVFGFSSIALNESVLYLHSALFMLGAGYTLLIDDHVRVDIFYSGLGRPGKARIDAFGHSLLLLPSMAALLYWSWPSVRNSWAIWEGPLSVGGIPALWLMKSLIPAFCILLIIQSLACLLRQLITLKVSDNHSEEGPAV
;
A
#
# COMPACT_ATOMS: atom_id res chain seq x y z
N MET A 1 13.69 11.62 -15.66
CA MET A 1 13.47 10.52 -14.69
C MET A 1 12.89 11.04 -13.39
N GLU A 2 13.47 12.08 -12.77
CA GLU A 2 12.95 12.63 -11.50
C GLU A 2 11.52 13.19 -11.58
N LYS A 3 11.18 13.97 -12.62
CA LYS A 3 9.81 14.49 -12.82
C LYS A 3 8.75 13.38 -12.94
N PHE A 4 9.12 12.25 -13.52
CA PHE A 4 8.23 11.10 -13.66
C PHE A 4 8.06 10.38 -12.32
N ALA A 5 9.15 10.17 -11.57
CA ALA A 5 9.10 9.59 -10.24
C ALA A 5 8.26 10.46 -9.26
N SER A 6 8.39 11.79 -9.33
CA SER A 6 7.57 12.70 -8.52
C SER A 6 6.08 12.66 -8.87
N TYR A 7 5.75 12.41 -10.14
CA TYR A 7 4.35 12.26 -10.55
C TYR A 7 3.73 10.98 -9.96
N LEU A 8 4.49 9.87 -9.96
CA LEU A 8 4.06 8.62 -9.35
C LEU A 8 3.86 8.76 -7.83
N ASP A 9 4.73 9.50 -7.14
CA ASP A 9 4.56 9.79 -5.71
C ASP A 9 3.27 10.54 -5.42
N GLN A 10 2.87 11.45 -6.32
CA GLN A 10 1.69 12.28 -6.11
C GLN A 10 0.42 11.46 -6.07
N ILE A 11 0.37 10.34 -6.81
CA ILE A 11 -0.73 9.38 -6.77
C ILE A 11 -0.84 8.78 -5.36
N ASN A 12 0.24 8.18 -4.85
CA ASN A 12 0.25 7.57 -3.51
C ASN A 12 0.04 8.58 -2.40
N ARG A 13 0.57 9.80 -2.54
CA ARG A 13 0.34 10.89 -1.59
C ARG A 13 -1.14 11.30 -1.56
N SER A 14 -1.78 11.44 -2.72
CA SER A 14 -3.21 11.81 -2.79
C SER A 14 -4.11 10.72 -2.20
N VAL A 15 -3.82 9.46 -2.53
CA VAL A 15 -4.54 8.31 -1.99
C VAL A 15 -4.36 8.22 -0.47
N GLY A 16 -3.13 8.32 0.05
CA GLY A 16 -2.86 8.29 1.49
C GLY A 16 -3.53 9.44 2.25
N MET A 17 -3.50 10.66 1.69
CA MET A 17 -4.18 11.83 2.28
C MET A 17 -5.71 11.71 2.30
N THR A 18 -6.27 10.89 1.42
CA THR A 18 -7.70 10.57 1.42
C THR A 18 -7.99 9.44 2.39
N ALA A 19 -7.17 8.39 2.39
CA ALA A 19 -7.31 7.21 3.24
C ALA A 19 -7.30 7.56 4.74
N ARG A 20 -6.54 8.58 5.17
CA ARG A 20 -6.53 9.03 6.58
C ARG A 20 -7.92 9.35 7.15
N TRP A 21 -8.86 9.79 6.31
CA TRP A 21 -10.23 10.07 6.74
C TRP A 21 -10.98 8.80 7.15
N PHE A 22 -10.59 7.63 6.62
CA PHE A 22 -11.17 6.35 7.04
C PHE A 22 -10.83 6.02 8.49
N ALA A 23 -9.64 6.41 8.97
CA ALA A 23 -9.30 6.23 10.39
C ALA A 23 -10.25 7.03 11.30
N LEU A 24 -10.50 8.31 10.96
CA LEU A 24 -11.44 9.13 11.70
C LEU A 24 -12.87 8.56 11.63
N ALA A 25 -13.32 8.17 10.43
CA ALA A 25 -14.63 7.56 10.23
C ALA A 25 -14.80 6.26 11.02
N MET A 26 -13.76 5.42 11.10
CA MET A 26 -13.77 4.20 11.92
C MET A 26 -13.96 4.50 13.39
N VAL A 27 -13.25 5.48 13.94
CA VAL A 27 -13.37 5.85 15.36
C VAL A 27 -14.79 6.31 15.67
N LEU A 28 -15.36 7.17 14.82
CA LEU A 28 -16.73 7.66 14.97
C LEU A 28 -17.77 6.52 14.86
N LEU A 29 -17.60 5.63 13.88
CA LEU A 29 -18.49 4.47 13.71
C LEU A 29 -18.38 3.50 14.88
N GLN A 30 -17.16 3.16 15.32
CA GLN A 30 -16.94 2.26 16.44
C GLN A 30 -17.55 2.82 17.73
N PHE A 31 -17.38 4.12 17.97
CA PHE A 31 -18.02 4.81 19.09
C PHE A 31 -19.56 4.74 18.98
N GLY A 32 -20.11 4.99 17.79
CA GLY A 32 -21.55 4.84 17.52
C GLY A 32 -22.07 3.41 17.76
N VAL A 33 -21.31 2.39 17.36
CA VAL A 33 -21.66 0.97 17.59
C VAL A 33 -21.71 0.66 19.08
N VAL A 34 -20.74 1.14 19.86
CA VAL A 34 -20.70 0.97 21.32
C VAL A 34 -21.91 1.66 21.96
N LEU A 35 -22.22 2.90 21.57
CA LEU A 35 -23.41 3.60 22.08
C LEU A 35 -24.71 2.87 21.74
N LEU A 36 -24.94 2.49 20.48
CA LEU A 36 -26.13 1.75 20.08
C LEU A 36 -26.27 0.44 20.85
N ARG A 37 -25.17 -0.29 21.02
CA ARG A 37 -25.17 -1.58 21.69
C ARG A 37 -25.46 -1.47 23.19
N TYR A 38 -24.77 -0.58 23.89
CA TYR A 38 -24.81 -0.55 25.36
C TYR A 38 -25.83 0.43 25.93
N VAL A 39 -26.16 1.51 25.23
CA VAL A 39 -27.14 2.51 25.68
C VAL A 39 -28.53 2.19 25.14
N PHE A 40 -28.62 1.85 23.86
CA PHE A 40 -29.91 1.64 23.17
C PHE A 40 -30.28 0.16 23.01
N GLY A 41 -29.39 -0.78 23.38
CA GLY A 41 -29.64 -2.21 23.24
C GLY A 41 -29.73 -2.72 21.80
N PHE A 42 -29.33 -1.92 20.81
CA PHE A 42 -29.42 -2.25 19.39
C PHE A 42 -28.06 -2.70 18.85
N SER A 43 -28.04 -3.81 18.10
CA SER A 43 -26.82 -4.30 17.45
C SER A 43 -27.09 -4.59 15.97
N SER A 44 -26.26 -4.05 15.09
CA SER A 44 -26.33 -4.27 13.65
C SER A 44 -25.02 -4.86 13.14
N ILE A 45 -25.13 -5.97 12.40
CA ILE A 45 -23.99 -6.65 11.77
C ILE A 45 -23.39 -5.75 10.69
N ALA A 46 -24.23 -5.09 9.87
CA ALA A 46 -23.78 -4.13 8.87
C ALA A 46 -22.92 -2.98 9.45
N LEU A 47 -23.24 -2.49 10.66
CA LEU A 47 -22.40 -1.46 11.31
C LEU A 47 -21.03 -2.01 11.74
N ASN A 48 -20.98 -3.24 12.24
CA ASN A 48 -19.70 -3.89 12.60
C ASN A 48 -18.87 -4.18 11.34
N GLU A 49 -19.51 -4.67 10.27
CA GLU A 49 -18.86 -4.85 8.98
C GLU A 49 -18.38 -3.52 8.38
N SER A 50 -19.12 -2.41 8.55
CA SER A 50 -18.67 -1.09 8.06
C SER A 50 -17.29 -0.70 8.62
N VAL A 51 -17.03 -1.01 9.90
CA VAL A 51 -15.72 -0.80 10.52
C VAL A 51 -14.65 -1.68 9.86
N LEU A 52 -14.96 -2.96 9.60
CA LEU A 52 -14.06 -3.87 8.88
C LEU A 52 -13.74 -3.38 7.45
N TYR A 53 -14.74 -2.85 6.73
CA TYR A 53 -14.59 -2.30 5.40
C TYR A 53 -13.67 -1.08 5.39
N LEU A 54 -13.89 -0.14 6.32
CA LEU A 54 -13.03 1.03 6.46
C LEU A 54 -11.62 0.65 6.89
N HIS A 55 -11.46 -0.36 7.76
CA HIS A 55 -10.15 -0.84 8.18
C HIS A 55 -9.37 -1.43 6.99
N SER A 56 -10.02 -2.31 6.24
CA SER A 56 -9.45 -2.92 5.04
C SER A 56 -9.07 -1.86 4.01
N ALA A 57 -9.93 -0.87 3.77
CA ALA A 57 -9.66 0.22 2.85
C ALA A 57 -8.50 1.11 3.33
N LEU A 58 -8.45 1.44 4.62
CA LEU A 58 -7.35 2.23 5.21
C LEU A 58 -6.01 1.52 5.00
N PHE A 59 -5.94 0.23 5.30
CA PHE A 59 -4.70 -0.54 5.22
C PHE A 59 -4.27 -0.76 3.76
N MET A 60 -5.19 -1.22 2.91
CA MET A 60 -4.90 -1.54 1.51
C MET A 60 -4.54 -0.30 0.68
N LEU A 61 -5.20 0.84 0.91
CA LEU A 61 -4.90 2.08 0.19
C LEU A 61 -3.74 2.86 0.81
N GLY A 62 -3.51 2.71 2.12
CA GLY A 62 -2.43 3.38 2.84
C GLY A 62 -1.04 2.81 2.57
N ALA A 63 -0.93 1.53 2.20
CA ALA A 63 0.35 0.84 2.06
C ALA A 63 1.32 1.50 1.08
N GLY A 64 0.82 1.99 -0.07
CA GLY A 64 1.64 2.72 -1.05
C GLY A 64 2.20 4.03 -0.48
N TYR A 65 1.43 4.72 0.37
CA TYR A 65 1.90 5.92 1.06
C TYR A 65 2.95 5.61 2.13
N THR A 66 2.76 4.53 2.89
CA THR A 66 3.77 4.07 3.86
C THR A 66 5.09 3.72 3.18
N LEU A 67 5.04 3.18 1.96
CA LEU A 67 6.25 2.87 1.18
C LEU A 67 6.92 4.14 0.66
N LEU A 68 6.14 5.16 0.30
CA LEU A 68 6.65 6.47 -0.12
C LEU A 68 7.47 7.17 0.97
N ILE A 69 7.04 7.10 2.23
CA ILE A 69 7.72 7.75 3.36
C ILE A 69 8.80 6.87 4.00
N ASP A 70 9.05 5.69 3.43
CA ASP A 70 10.04 4.71 3.90
C ASP A 70 9.85 4.26 5.37
N ASP A 71 8.62 4.30 5.87
CA ASP A 71 8.29 3.96 7.27
C ASP A 71 7.97 2.46 7.45
N HIS A 72 8.55 1.63 6.58
CA HIS A 72 8.46 0.18 6.72
C HIS A 72 9.51 -0.30 7.73
N VAL A 73 9.15 -1.28 8.55
CA VAL A 73 10.11 -1.91 9.47
C VAL A 73 11.18 -2.65 8.66
N ARG A 74 12.35 -2.02 8.53
CA ARG A 74 13.53 -2.59 7.88
C ARG A 74 14.37 -3.33 8.93
N VAL A 75 14.68 -4.60 8.67
CA VAL A 75 15.57 -5.40 9.55
C VAL A 75 17.02 -5.10 9.16
N ASP A 76 17.56 -4.02 9.70
CA ASP A 76 18.82 -3.42 9.24
C ASP A 76 20.04 -3.87 10.04
N ILE A 77 20.42 -5.15 9.95
CA ILE A 77 21.70 -5.63 10.52
C ILE A 77 22.88 -5.29 9.58
N PHE A 78 22.70 -5.47 8.27
CA PHE A 78 23.75 -5.24 7.26
C PHE A 78 23.65 -3.86 6.59
N TYR A 79 22.52 -3.19 6.72
CA TYR A 79 22.24 -1.92 6.05
C TYR A 79 22.93 -0.72 6.72
N SER A 80 23.11 -0.77 8.05
CA SER A 80 23.67 0.32 8.86
C SER A 80 25.13 0.65 8.51
N GLY A 81 25.93 -0.34 8.12
CA GLY A 81 27.35 -0.16 7.78
C GLY A 81 27.65 0.20 6.32
N LEU A 82 26.65 0.23 5.45
CA LEU A 82 26.86 0.45 4.01
C LEU A 82 26.82 1.93 3.61
N GLY A 83 27.71 2.30 2.68
CA GLY A 83 27.67 3.61 2.02
C GLY A 83 26.42 3.79 1.15
N ARG A 84 26.17 5.03 0.73
CA ARG A 84 25.04 5.42 -0.15
C ARG A 84 24.82 4.49 -1.36
N PRO A 85 25.86 4.11 -2.15
CA PRO A 85 25.65 3.21 -3.29
C PRO A 85 25.30 1.78 -2.87
N GLY A 86 25.86 1.26 -1.77
CA GLY A 86 25.54 -0.08 -1.27
C GLY A 86 24.07 -0.21 -0.86
N LYS A 87 23.56 0.81 -0.15
CA LYS A 87 22.15 0.91 0.23
C LYS A 87 21.23 0.96 -1.00
N ALA A 88 21.57 1.78 -1.99
CA ALA A 88 20.80 1.88 -3.24
C ALA A 88 20.77 0.56 -4.03
N ARG A 89 21.86 -0.23 -4.04
CA ARG A 89 21.87 -1.55 -4.69
C ARG A 89 20.94 -2.54 -3.99
N ILE A 90 20.99 -2.61 -2.66
CA ILE A 90 20.12 -3.51 -1.87
C ILE A 90 18.66 -3.14 -2.07
N ASP A 91 18.33 -1.85 -1.97
CA ASP A 91 16.94 -1.44 -2.14
C ASP A 91 16.45 -1.70 -3.57
N ALA A 92 17.28 -1.44 -4.59
CA ALA A 92 16.92 -1.73 -5.98
C ALA A 92 16.67 -3.22 -6.20
N PHE A 93 17.50 -4.07 -5.61
CA PHE A 93 17.30 -5.51 -5.65
C PHE A 93 16.01 -5.93 -4.94
N GLY A 94 15.75 -5.39 -3.74
CA GLY A 94 14.53 -5.68 -2.99
C GLY A 94 13.26 -5.28 -3.74
N HIS A 95 13.24 -4.09 -4.35
CA HIS A 95 12.10 -3.65 -5.14
C HIS A 95 11.92 -4.49 -6.42
N SER A 96 13.01 -4.81 -7.12
CA SER A 96 12.95 -5.52 -8.40
C SER A 96 12.67 -7.01 -8.27
N LEU A 97 13.24 -7.69 -7.26
CA LEU A 97 13.16 -9.15 -7.13
C LEU A 97 12.10 -9.60 -6.11
N LEU A 98 11.89 -8.83 -5.05
CA LEU A 98 10.95 -9.21 -4.00
C LEU A 98 9.60 -8.52 -4.19
N LEU A 99 9.58 -7.19 -4.24
CA LEU A 99 8.35 -6.42 -4.20
C LEU A 99 7.55 -6.48 -5.52
N LEU A 100 8.16 -6.13 -6.66
CA LEU A 100 7.46 -6.17 -7.94
C LEU A 100 6.93 -7.56 -8.31
N PRO A 101 7.71 -8.65 -8.22
CA PRO A 101 7.23 -9.97 -8.59
C PRO A 101 6.16 -10.50 -7.64
N SER A 102 6.28 -10.24 -6.33
CA SER A 102 5.25 -10.63 -5.36
C SER A 102 3.94 -9.89 -5.59
N MET A 103 3.98 -8.57 -5.83
CA MET A 103 2.77 -7.81 -6.14
C MET A 103 2.14 -8.22 -7.47
N ALA A 104 2.95 -8.51 -8.49
CA ALA A 104 2.46 -9.01 -9.77
C ALA A 104 1.81 -10.40 -9.64
N ALA A 105 2.42 -11.31 -8.86
CA ALA A 105 1.86 -12.63 -8.58
C ALA A 105 0.54 -12.54 -7.81
N LEU A 106 0.48 -11.71 -6.76
CA LEU A 106 -0.74 -11.45 -5.99
C LEU A 106 -1.84 -10.87 -6.88
N LEU A 107 -1.51 -9.91 -7.75
CA LEU A 107 -2.46 -9.34 -8.69
C LEU A 107 -3.00 -10.39 -9.66
N TYR A 108 -2.12 -11.20 -10.24
CA TYR A 108 -2.51 -12.27 -11.18
C TYR A 108 -3.43 -13.31 -10.53
N TRP A 109 -3.11 -13.76 -9.30
CA TRP A 109 -3.87 -14.79 -8.60
C TRP A 109 -5.17 -14.26 -7.99
N SER A 110 -5.21 -13.00 -7.57
CA SER A 110 -6.43 -12.39 -7.03
C SER A 110 -7.43 -12.00 -8.12
N TRP A 111 -6.98 -11.69 -9.33
CA TRP A 111 -7.81 -11.17 -10.41
C TRP A 111 -9.04 -12.02 -10.78
N PRO A 112 -8.94 -13.36 -10.92
CA PRO A 112 -10.10 -14.21 -11.20
C PRO A 112 -11.16 -14.12 -10.10
N SER A 113 -10.72 -14.09 -8.84
CA SER A 113 -11.61 -13.98 -7.68
C SER A 113 -12.36 -12.64 -7.70
N VAL A 114 -11.64 -11.53 -7.91
CA VAL A 114 -12.25 -10.19 -7.99
C VAL A 114 -13.24 -10.11 -9.16
N ARG A 115 -12.86 -10.57 -10.36
CA ARG A 115 -13.77 -10.54 -11.51
C ARG A 115 -15.04 -11.35 -11.29
N ASN A 116 -14.92 -12.54 -10.70
CA ASN A 116 -16.09 -13.36 -10.41
C ASN A 116 -17.02 -12.67 -9.41
N SER A 117 -16.46 -12.09 -8.35
CA SER A 117 -17.22 -11.34 -7.34
C SER A 117 -17.99 -10.16 -7.93
N TRP A 118 -17.39 -9.43 -8.87
CA TRP A 118 -18.06 -8.34 -9.59
C TRP A 118 -19.16 -8.85 -10.53
N ALA A 119 -18.94 -9.98 -11.20
CA ALA A 119 -19.92 -10.55 -12.12
C ALA A 119 -21.22 -10.97 -11.42
N ILE A 120 -21.12 -11.46 -10.18
CA ILE A 120 -22.26 -11.96 -9.42
C ILE A 120 -22.81 -10.95 -8.40
N TRP A 121 -22.24 -9.74 -8.32
CA TRP A 121 -22.54 -8.77 -7.26
C TRP A 121 -22.52 -9.42 -5.87
N GLU A 122 -21.38 -10.02 -5.53
CA GLU A 122 -21.25 -10.90 -4.38
C GLU A 122 -21.84 -10.29 -3.10
N GLY A 123 -22.70 -11.10 -2.45
CA GLY A 123 -23.46 -10.72 -1.28
C GLY A 123 -22.61 -10.52 -0.01
N PRO A 124 -23.25 -10.31 1.13
CA PRO A 124 -22.57 -9.94 2.37
C PRO A 124 -21.75 -11.10 2.96
N LEU A 125 -20.71 -10.74 3.72
CA LEU A 125 -19.86 -11.70 4.46
C LEU A 125 -20.67 -12.49 5.49
N SER A 126 -21.57 -11.79 6.19
CA SER A 126 -22.42 -12.34 7.22
C SER A 126 -23.90 -12.07 6.90
N VAL A 127 -24.78 -12.90 7.44
CA VAL A 127 -26.24 -12.67 7.34
C VAL A 127 -26.57 -11.32 7.99
N GLY A 128 -27.21 -10.41 7.26
CA GLY A 128 -27.49 -9.04 7.71
C GLY A 128 -26.30 -8.06 7.60
N GLY A 129 -25.24 -8.46 6.89
CA GLY A 129 -24.09 -7.63 6.56
C GLY A 129 -24.27 -6.76 5.33
N ILE A 130 -23.18 -6.11 4.89
CA ILE A 130 -23.18 -5.19 3.74
C ILE A 130 -23.06 -6.01 2.44
N PRO A 131 -23.99 -5.91 1.48
CA PRO A 131 -23.93 -6.64 0.22
C PRO A 131 -22.96 -5.99 -0.80
N ALA A 132 -21.74 -5.70 -0.36
CA ALA A 132 -20.71 -5.03 -1.15
C ALA A 132 -19.36 -5.76 -1.10
N LEU A 133 -19.37 -7.09 -1.03
CA LEU A 133 -18.14 -7.88 -0.91
C LEU A 133 -17.24 -7.76 -2.15
N TRP A 134 -17.84 -7.57 -3.32
CA TRP A 134 -17.15 -7.24 -4.57
C TRP A 134 -16.28 -5.98 -4.47
N LEU A 135 -16.73 -4.96 -3.72
CA LEU A 135 -15.99 -3.72 -3.49
C LEU A 135 -14.84 -3.93 -2.49
N MET A 136 -15.03 -4.77 -1.48
CA MET A 136 -13.95 -5.13 -0.56
C MET A 136 -12.83 -5.87 -1.31
N LYS A 137 -13.20 -6.85 -2.16
CA LYS A 137 -12.22 -7.65 -2.91
C LYS A 137 -11.43 -6.81 -3.93
N SER A 138 -12.00 -5.73 -4.48
CA SER A 138 -11.26 -4.82 -5.37
C SER A 138 -10.20 -3.97 -4.66
N LEU A 139 -10.18 -3.93 -3.32
CA LEU A 139 -9.07 -3.32 -2.58
C LEU A 139 -7.75 -4.09 -2.76
N ILE A 140 -7.80 -5.40 -3.01
CA ILE A 140 -6.61 -6.24 -3.23
C ILE A 140 -5.83 -5.80 -4.48
N PRO A 141 -6.45 -5.72 -5.68
CA PRO A 141 -5.74 -5.23 -6.86
C PRO A 141 -5.35 -3.75 -6.72
N ALA A 142 -6.15 -2.92 -6.05
CA ALA A 142 -5.78 -1.53 -5.78
C ALA A 142 -4.50 -1.43 -4.95
N PHE A 143 -4.38 -2.22 -3.87
CA PHE A 143 -3.18 -2.34 -3.05
C PHE A 143 -1.95 -2.74 -3.88
N CYS A 144 -2.08 -3.78 -4.70
CA CYS A 144 -0.99 -4.26 -5.55
C CYS A 144 -0.53 -3.17 -6.53
N ILE A 145 -1.47 -2.49 -7.19
CA ILE A 145 -1.18 -1.43 -8.16
C ILE A 145 -0.48 -0.25 -7.49
N LEU A 146 -0.95 0.21 -6.33
CA LEU A 146 -0.35 1.33 -5.61
C LEU A 146 1.10 1.03 -5.18
N LEU A 147 1.36 -0.19 -4.68
CA LEU A 147 2.70 -0.62 -4.33
C LEU A 147 3.62 -0.77 -5.54
N ILE A 148 3.12 -1.30 -6.67
CA ILE A 148 3.89 -1.37 -7.91
C ILE A 148 4.28 0.03 -8.39
N ILE A 149 3.32 0.97 -8.40
CA ILE A 149 3.56 2.37 -8.78
C ILE A 149 4.63 2.99 -7.87
N GLN A 150 4.52 2.82 -6.55
CA GLN A 150 5.50 3.38 -5.62
C GLN A 150 6.87 2.72 -5.80
N SER A 151 6.90 1.41 -5.97
CA SER A 151 8.12 0.64 -6.16
C SER A 151 8.89 1.07 -7.40
N LEU A 152 8.20 1.34 -8.50
CA LEU A 152 8.80 1.88 -9.72
C LEU A 152 9.40 3.27 -9.48
N ALA A 153 8.72 4.13 -8.71
CA ALA A 153 9.23 5.46 -8.36
C ALA A 153 10.49 5.39 -7.49
N CYS A 154 10.57 4.43 -6.55
CA CYS A 154 11.74 4.18 -5.72
C CYS A 154 12.91 3.61 -6.53
N LEU A 155 12.64 2.62 -7.40
CA LEU A 155 13.64 2.03 -8.30
C LEU A 155 14.30 3.06 -9.20
N LEU A 156 13.52 3.96 -9.79
CA LEU A 156 14.07 5.02 -10.64
C LEU A 156 15.05 5.93 -9.89
N ARG A 157 14.79 6.25 -8.62
CA ARG A 157 15.70 7.07 -7.79
C ARG A 157 16.97 6.32 -7.41
N GLN A 158 16.84 5.03 -7.10
CA GLN A 158 17.99 4.19 -6.78
C GLN A 158 18.92 4.08 -7.99
N LEU A 159 18.36 3.88 -9.20
CA LEU A 159 19.15 3.85 -10.44
C LEU A 159 19.88 5.17 -10.72
N ILE A 160 19.24 6.32 -10.47
CA ILE A 160 19.90 7.63 -10.58
C ILE A 160 21.07 7.73 -9.58
N THR A 161 20.85 7.31 -8.33
CA THR A 161 21.86 7.35 -7.27
C THR A 161 23.08 6.49 -7.63
N LEU A 162 22.85 5.30 -8.18
CA LEU A 162 23.92 4.40 -8.61
C LEU A 162 24.72 5.00 -9.76
N LYS A 163 24.04 5.58 -10.76
CA LYS A 163 24.71 6.22 -11.89
C LYS A 163 25.60 7.41 -11.46
N VAL A 164 25.17 8.18 -10.47
CA VAL A 164 25.95 9.30 -9.92
C VAL A 164 27.18 8.78 -9.15
N SER A 165 27.03 7.71 -8.36
CA SER A 165 28.16 7.11 -7.64
C SER A 165 29.21 6.49 -8.57
N ASP A 166 28.80 5.88 -9.68
CA ASP A 166 29.75 5.32 -10.66
C ASP A 166 30.55 6.45 -11.33
N ASN A 167 29.91 7.57 -11.68
CA ASN A 167 30.58 8.75 -12.26
C ASN A 167 31.65 9.36 -11.34
N HIS A 168 31.39 9.43 -10.03
CA HIS A 168 32.36 9.92 -9.05
C HIS A 168 33.50 8.93 -8.76
N SER A 169 33.30 7.65 -9.09
CA SER A 169 34.35 6.62 -8.94
C SER A 169 35.33 6.66 -10.11
N GLU A 170 34.89 7.07 -11.30
CA GLU A 170 35.73 7.28 -12.49
C GLU A 170 36.55 8.58 -12.42
N GLU A 171 36.12 9.58 -11.64
CA GLU A 171 36.85 10.85 -11.40
C GLU A 171 37.84 10.79 -10.21
N GLY A 172 38.20 9.58 -9.73
CA GLY A 172 39.23 9.40 -8.68
C GLY A 172 40.58 10.04 -9.05
N PRO A 173 41.33 10.61 -8.09
CA PRO A 173 42.30 11.65 -8.34
C PRO A 173 43.46 11.17 -9.22
N ALA A 174 43.78 11.94 -10.26
CA ALA A 174 45.07 11.89 -10.91
C ALA A 174 46.14 12.51 -9.99
N VAL A 175 46.49 11.86 -8.88
CA VAL A 175 47.73 12.10 -8.11
C VAL A 175 48.16 10.84 -7.37
#